data_AF-A0A7G8WRX0-F1
#
_entry.id   AF-A0A7G8WRX0-F1
#
_cell.length_a   1.000
_cell.length_b   1.000
_cell.length_c   1.000
_cell.angle_alpha   90.00
_cell.angle_beta   90.00
_cell.angle_gamma   90.00
#
_symmetry.space_group_name_H-M   'P 1'
#
loop_
_entity.id
_entity.type
_entity.pdbx_description
1 polymer ?
#
loop_
_entity_poly.entity_id
_entity_poly.type
_entity_poly.pdbx_seq_one_letter_code
_entity_poly.pdbx_strand_id
1 'polypeptide(L)'
;MTDLQFDVHGLRTFRVSDDGHLLPVTAVDDSWRGGVCIARCRHRPAHRAPVESCRCGIYTFRTLSVLRGQYAPADLLVAVVALEGQTLAGSRGWRSQAGRVIALWVAPDALSGDLLMTLADNLPGVKIYQDVDEMLALYPDLSVESGTEAGPRSPRAARVRRQARLPLRRNAIRVERLPLYLLLTAALCALFVHAESGTAPTGLMLGFAEVGRFLAAHNQSLVIPLLLIGLSIYARATSSQLATWLSRVVRISIPVIGAGVVAALITGNHVETSPLILTIALLLWSHSRVLLAEICHTDGAGSVLARKIVRARTTRTTSLSSGGRAPGVAYQLRPDHSPRTYPLTIPVHFEPRTA
;
A
#
# COMPACT_ATOMS: atom_id res chain seq x y z
N MET A 1 5.36 -41.53 -5.35
CA MET A 1 4.84 -40.20 -4.97
C MET A 1 4.09 -40.41 -3.68
N THR A 2 4.66 -40.01 -2.54
CA THR A 2 4.04 -40.20 -1.23
C THR A 2 2.92 -39.16 -1.10
N ASP A 3 1.67 -39.60 -0.93
CA ASP A 3 0.57 -38.69 -0.61
C ASP A 3 0.88 -38.03 0.74
N LEU A 4 1.30 -36.76 0.69
CA LEU A 4 1.41 -35.93 1.88
C LEU A 4 -0.02 -35.65 2.34
N GLN A 5 -0.44 -36.33 3.41
CA GLN A 5 -1.72 -36.07 4.03
C GLN A 5 -1.65 -34.72 4.76
N PHE A 6 -2.41 -33.74 4.28
CA PHE A 6 -2.54 -32.44 4.92
C PHE A 6 -3.79 -32.45 5.81
N ASP A 7 -3.60 -32.38 7.12
CA ASP A 7 -4.71 -32.54 8.08
C ASP A 7 -5.54 -31.27 8.29
N VAL A 8 -5.12 -30.12 7.76
CA VAL A 8 -5.81 -28.84 7.96
C VAL A 8 -5.84 -28.03 6.67
N HIS A 9 -7.04 -27.66 6.23
CA HIS A 9 -7.25 -26.74 5.13
C HIS A 9 -7.72 -25.37 5.62
N GLY A 10 -7.61 -24.36 4.77
CA GLY A 10 -8.26 -23.08 5.02
C GLY A 10 -8.49 -22.29 3.74
N LEU A 11 -9.46 -21.39 3.80
CA LEU A 11 -9.85 -20.54 2.67
C LEU A 11 -9.04 -19.26 2.63
N ARG A 12 -8.65 -18.87 1.42
CA ARG A 12 -7.96 -17.60 1.13
C ARG A 12 -8.44 -17.03 -0.20
N THR A 13 -8.24 -15.74 -0.39
CA THR A 13 -8.42 -15.09 -1.68
C THR A 13 -7.14 -14.38 -2.10
N PHE A 14 -7.01 -14.09 -3.39
CA PHE A 14 -5.83 -13.54 -4.01
C PHE A 14 -6.21 -12.47 -5.02
N ARG A 15 -5.21 -11.67 -5.40
CA ARG A 15 -5.20 -10.97 -6.68
C ARG A 15 -4.43 -11.85 -7.67
N VAL A 16 -4.66 -11.64 -8.97
CA VAL A 16 -3.89 -12.29 -10.03
C VAL A 16 -3.09 -11.22 -10.75
N SER A 17 -1.78 -11.44 -10.96
CA SER A 17 -0.95 -10.56 -11.78
C SER A 17 -1.26 -10.73 -13.26
N ASP A 18 -0.79 -9.81 -14.11
CA ASP A 18 -0.94 -9.93 -15.56
C ASP A 18 -0.25 -11.20 -16.11
N ASP A 19 0.84 -11.65 -15.46
CA ASP A 19 1.55 -12.89 -15.80
C ASP A 19 0.97 -14.16 -15.14
N GLY A 20 -0.26 -14.10 -14.60
CA GLY A 20 -0.94 -15.25 -14.01
C GLY A 20 -0.40 -15.74 -12.66
N HIS A 21 0.29 -14.92 -11.88
CA HIS A 21 0.74 -15.27 -10.53
C HIS A 21 -0.26 -14.84 -9.46
N LEU A 22 -0.40 -15.66 -8.41
CA LEU A 22 -1.19 -15.30 -7.24
C LEU A 22 -0.43 -14.27 -6.39
N LEU A 23 -1.09 -13.14 -6.11
CA LEU A 23 -0.57 -12.07 -5.28
C LEU A 23 -1.40 -11.95 -3.99
N PRO A 24 -0.78 -11.70 -2.82
CA PRO A 24 -1.53 -11.40 -1.62
C PRO A 24 -2.44 -10.18 -1.82
N VAL A 25 -3.61 -10.21 -1.16
CA VAL A 25 -4.57 -9.09 -1.24
C VAL A 25 -3.98 -7.79 -0.65
N THR A 26 -3.18 -7.89 0.41
CA THR A 26 -2.69 -6.73 1.18
C THR A 26 -1.20 -6.43 1.01
N ALA A 27 -0.45 -7.26 0.29
CA ALA A 27 0.99 -7.08 0.08
C ALA A 27 1.31 -7.03 -1.41
N VAL A 28 2.35 -6.26 -1.75
CA VAL A 28 2.89 -6.15 -3.11
C VAL A 28 4.16 -6.99 -3.18
N ASP A 29 4.01 -8.30 -3.05
CA ASP A 29 5.09 -9.27 -3.18
C ASP A 29 4.60 -10.54 -3.89
N ASP A 30 5.53 -11.40 -4.30
CA ASP A 30 5.28 -12.66 -5.00
C ASP A 30 5.41 -13.87 -4.07
N SER A 31 5.06 -13.68 -2.79
CA SER A 31 5.20 -14.72 -1.74
C SER A 31 4.36 -15.99 -1.98
N TRP A 32 3.52 -16.03 -3.02
CA TRP A 32 2.69 -17.16 -3.44
C TRP A 32 3.04 -17.67 -4.84
N ARG A 33 4.24 -17.37 -5.34
CA ARG A 33 4.75 -17.91 -6.61
C ARG A 33 4.68 -19.44 -6.59
N GLY A 34 4.12 -20.03 -7.65
CA GLY A 34 3.90 -21.47 -7.75
C GLY A 34 2.85 -22.02 -6.77
N GLY A 35 2.00 -21.17 -6.18
CA GLY A 35 0.94 -21.58 -5.27
C GLY A 35 1.42 -21.96 -3.87
N VAL A 36 2.69 -21.75 -3.54
CA VAL A 36 3.27 -22.08 -2.23
C VAL A 36 3.72 -20.81 -1.53
N CYS A 37 3.53 -20.75 -0.22
CA CYS A 37 3.99 -19.66 0.62
C CYS A 37 4.62 -20.18 1.91
N ILE A 38 5.73 -19.56 2.32
CA ILE A 38 6.34 -19.76 3.63
C ILE A 38 6.28 -18.42 4.37
N ALA A 39 5.61 -18.42 5.52
CA ALA A 39 5.47 -17.26 6.36
C ALA A 39 6.82 -16.81 6.92
N ARG A 40 7.11 -15.52 6.79
CA ARG A 40 8.27 -14.86 7.40
C ARG A 40 7.78 -13.69 8.24
N CYS A 41 8.36 -13.51 9.42
CA CYS A 41 8.05 -12.34 10.23
C CYS A 41 8.86 -11.13 9.77
N ARG A 42 8.19 -10.08 9.30
CA ARG A 42 8.83 -8.82 8.92
C ARG A 42 9.37 -8.03 10.11
N HIS A 43 8.79 -8.20 11.31
CA HIS A 43 9.20 -7.45 12.51
C HIS A 43 10.34 -8.12 13.28
N ARG A 44 10.43 -9.45 13.23
CA ARG A 44 11.40 -10.25 13.99
C ARG A 44 11.85 -11.46 13.14
N PRO A 45 12.81 -11.28 12.22
CA PRO A 45 13.22 -12.35 11.31
C PRO A 45 13.72 -13.62 12.00
N ALA A 46 14.23 -13.50 13.23
CA ALA A 46 14.81 -14.60 13.99
C ALA A 46 13.79 -15.67 14.43
N HIS A 47 12.49 -15.34 14.56
CA HIS A 47 11.51 -16.33 15.00
C HIS A 47 10.79 -17.01 13.84
N ARG A 48 10.49 -18.29 14.02
CA ARG A 48 9.72 -19.09 13.06
C ARG A 48 8.25 -18.69 13.17
N ALA A 49 7.70 -18.13 12.11
CA ALA A 49 6.27 -17.84 12.04
C ALA A 49 5.48 -19.16 11.95
N PRO A 50 4.28 -19.27 12.54
CA PRO A 50 3.60 -18.27 13.35
C PRO A 50 4.04 -18.33 14.82
N VAL A 51 4.06 -17.16 15.48
CA VAL A 51 4.20 -17.07 16.94
C VAL A 51 2.93 -16.46 17.53
N GLU A 52 2.43 -17.05 18.63
CA GLU A 52 1.16 -16.68 19.25
C GLU A 52 1.10 -15.19 19.64
N SER A 53 2.16 -14.69 20.27
CA SER A 53 2.31 -13.27 20.66
C SER A 53 2.66 -12.32 19.51
N CYS A 54 2.72 -12.82 18.27
CA CYS A 54 2.98 -12.03 17.07
C CYS A 54 1.80 -12.09 16.10
N ARG A 55 1.82 -11.28 15.04
CA ARG A 55 0.85 -11.30 13.93
C ARG A 55 1.44 -11.88 12.64
N CYS A 56 2.58 -12.57 12.73
CA CYS A 56 3.20 -13.24 11.59
C CYS A 56 2.47 -14.56 11.26
N GLY A 57 2.59 -15.05 10.03
CA GLY A 57 1.94 -16.28 9.59
C GLY A 57 1.07 -16.08 8.35
N ILE A 58 0.72 -17.20 7.72
CA ILE A 58 -0.27 -17.24 6.65
C ILE A 58 -1.65 -17.35 7.26
N TYR A 59 -2.47 -16.32 7.06
CA TYR A 59 -3.86 -16.30 7.50
C TYR A 59 -4.78 -16.98 6.49
N THR A 60 -5.61 -17.88 6.98
CA THR A 60 -6.72 -18.52 6.24
C THR A 60 -7.99 -18.52 7.09
N PHE A 61 -9.14 -18.78 6.46
CA PHE A 61 -10.45 -18.72 7.09
C PHE A 61 -11.15 -20.08 7.05
N ARG A 62 -11.96 -20.38 8.08
CA ARG A 62 -12.78 -21.60 8.14
C ARG A 62 -13.94 -21.57 7.15
N THR A 63 -14.52 -20.39 6.95
CA THR A 63 -15.79 -20.25 6.25
C THR A 63 -15.71 -19.21 5.15
N LEU A 64 -16.45 -19.46 4.07
CA LEU A 64 -16.51 -18.57 2.92
C LEU A 64 -17.15 -17.23 3.28
N SER A 65 -18.14 -17.23 4.17
CA SER A 65 -18.83 -16.03 4.66
C SER A 65 -17.87 -15.06 5.35
N VAL A 66 -17.00 -15.56 6.23
CA VAL A 66 -16.00 -14.75 6.94
C VAL A 66 -14.94 -14.23 5.96
N LEU A 67 -14.48 -15.06 5.02
CA LEU A 67 -13.53 -14.64 3.99
C LEU A 67 -14.09 -13.49 3.14
N ARG A 68 -15.32 -13.62 2.62
CA ARG A 68 -16.01 -12.59 1.82
C ARG A 68 -16.31 -11.33 2.62
N GLY A 69 -16.64 -11.46 3.91
CA GLY A 69 -16.83 -10.32 4.81
C GLY A 69 -15.56 -9.50 5.02
N GLN A 70 -14.38 -10.15 4.95
CA GLN A 70 -13.09 -9.51 5.16
C GLN A 70 -12.48 -8.95 3.87
N TYR A 71 -12.64 -9.63 2.72
CA TYR A 71 -11.96 -9.30 1.48
C TYR A 71 -12.91 -9.39 0.27
N ALA A 72 -13.19 -8.26 -0.38
CA ALA A 72 -14.01 -8.23 -1.59
C ALA A 72 -13.49 -9.10 -2.75
N PRO A 73 -12.16 -9.29 -2.97
CA PRO A 73 -11.68 -10.23 -3.99
C PRO A 73 -12.16 -11.67 -3.83
N ALA A 74 -12.63 -12.08 -2.64
CA ALA A 74 -13.20 -13.40 -2.41
C ALA A 74 -14.56 -13.63 -3.09
N ASP A 75 -15.15 -12.59 -3.68
CA ASP A 75 -16.30 -12.73 -4.57
C ASP A 75 -15.89 -13.16 -5.98
N LEU A 76 -14.60 -13.04 -6.34
CA LEU A 76 -14.07 -13.31 -7.68
C LEU A 76 -13.15 -14.53 -7.71
N LEU A 77 -12.38 -14.76 -6.65
CA LEU A 77 -11.44 -15.86 -6.57
C LEU A 77 -11.33 -16.37 -5.13
N VAL A 78 -11.51 -17.67 -4.94
CA VAL A 78 -11.34 -18.36 -3.66
C VAL A 78 -10.39 -19.53 -3.86
N ALA A 79 -9.48 -19.71 -2.91
CA ALA A 79 -8.54 -20.82 -2.89
C ALA A 79 -8.74 -21.65 -1.64
N VAL A 80 -8.60 -22.96 -1.79
CA VAL A 80 -8.35 -23.87 -0.68
C VAL A 80 -6.83 -24.02 -0.53
N VAL A 81 -6.35 -23.78 0.69
CA VAL A 81 -4.95 -23.84 1.04
C VAL A 81 -4.74 -24.96 2.05
N ALA A 82 -3.94 -25.96 1.68
CA ALA A 82 -3.40 -26.93 2.62
C ALA A 82 -2.39 -26.21 3.54
N LEU A 83 -2.56 -26.35 4.86
CA LEU A 83 -1.72 -25.71 5.85
C LEU A 83 -0.61 -26.66 6.30
N GLU A 84 0.63 -26.21 6.19
CA GLU A 84 1.82 -27.01 6.45
C GLU A 84 2.63 -26.46 7.64
N GLY A 85 3.18 -27.37 8.46
CA GLY A 85 4.01 -27.04 9.61
C GLY A 85 3.22 -26.50 10.81
N GLN A 86 3.82 -25.59 11.57
CA GLN A 86 3.18 -25.04 12.77
C GLN A 86 1.94 -24.21 12.40
N THR A 87 0.79 -24.65 12.90
CA THR A 87 -0.50 -23.98 12.68
C THR A 87 -1.14 -23.60 14.00
N LEU A 88 -1.51 -22.32 14.15
CA LEU A 88 -2.27 -21.80 15.28
C LEU A 88 -3.74 -21.62 14.88
N ALA A 89 -4.64 -22.25 15.62
CA ALA A 89 -6.06 -22.02 15.47
C ALA A 89 -6.45 -20.67 16.06
N GLY A 90 -7.27 -19.91 15.33
CA GLY A 90 -7.92 -18.70 15.82
C GLY A 90 -9.44 -18.83 15.72
N SER A 91 -10.15 -17.82 16.24
CA SER A 91 -11.63 -17.82 16.25
C SER A 91 -12.27 -17.80 14.86
N ARG A 92 -11.57 -17.33 13.84
CA ARG A 92 -12.08 -17.19 12.46
C ARG A 92 -11.44 -18.13 11.44
N GLY A 93 -10.40 -18.87 11.83
CA GLY A 93 -9.54 -19.54 10.89
C GLY A 93 -8.21 -19.96 11.50
N TRP A 94 -7.15 -19.90 10.70
CA TRP A 94 -5.84 -20.37 11.10
C TRP A 94 -4.73 -19.39 10.73
N ARG A 95 -3.61 -19.53 11.43
CA ARG A 95 -2.32 -18.92 11.09
C ARG A 95 -1.31 -20.05 10.94
N SER A 96 -0.79 -20.24 9.74
CA SER A 96 0.16 -21.33 9.45
C SER A 96 1.57 -20.82 9.14
N GLN A 97 2.55 -21.70 9.31
CA GLN A 97 3.94 -21.49 8.92
C GLN A 97 4.08 -21.52 7.41
N ALA A 98 3.47 -22.51 6.77
CA ALA A 98 3.50 -22.69 5.33
C ALA A 98 2.09 -23.01 4.81
N GLY A 99 1.89 -22.76 3.53
CA GLY A 99 0.62 -23.04 2.88
C GLY A 99 0.80 -23.30 1.39
N ARG A 100 -0.01 -24.21 0.87
CA ARG A 100 -0.03 -24.59 -0.54
C ARG A 100 -1.45 -24.51 -1.06
N VAL A 101 -1.65 -23.79 -2.16
CA VAL A 101 -2.92 -23.79 -2.88
C VAL A 101 -3.09 -25.17 -3.51
N ILE A 102 -4.24 -25.81 -3.26
CA ILE A 102 -4.56 -27.14 -3.78
C ILE A 102 -5.82 -27.14 -4.65
N ALA A 103 -6.70 -26.16 -4.44
CA ALA A 103 -7.87 -25.92 -5.27
C ALA A 103 -8.14 -24.43 -5.42
N LEU A 104 -8.71 -24.06 -6.56
CA LEU A 104 -9.13 -22.70 -6.88
C LEU A 104 -10.54 -22.71 -7.46
N TRP A 105 -11.36 -21.77 -7.02
CA TRP A 105 -12.56 -21.37 -7.73
C TRP A 105 -12.35 -19.94 -8.25
N VAL A 106 -12.69 -19.72 -9.51
CA VAL A 106 -12.67 -18.42 -10.16
C VAL A 106 -14.08 -18.15 -10.66
N ALA A 107 -14.67 -17.02 -10.25
CA ALA A 107 -15.98 -16.64 -10.70
C ALA A 107 -16.00 -16.47 -12.23
N PRO A 108 -17.13 -16.75 -12.90
CA PRO A 108 -17.29 -16.45 -14.31
C PRO A 108 -16.89 -15.00 -14.62
N ASP A 109 -16.15 -14.80 -15.71
CA ASP A 109 -15.68 -13.50 -16.19
C ASP A 109 -14.75 -12.73 -15.24
N ALA A 110 -14.31 -13.32 -14.12
CA ALA A 110 -13.35 -12.66 -13.23
C ALA A 110 -11.97 -12.50 -13.87
N LEU A 111 -11.61 -13.43 -14.77
CA LEU A 111 -10.37 -13.43 -15.56
C LEU A 111 -10.70 -13.69 -17.02
N SER A 112 -9.88 -13.16 -17.94
CA SER A 112 -9.94 -13.57 -19.35
C SER A 112 -9.52 -15.03 -19.49
N GLY A 113 -9.95 -15.69 -20.58
CA GLY A 113 -9.56 -17.08 -20.87
C GLY A 113 -8.04 -17.27 -20.88
N ASP A 114 -7.32 -16.39 -21.58
CA ASP A 114 -5.84 -16.44 -21.66
C ASP A 114 -5.17 -16.30 -20.28
N LEU A 115 -5.68 -15.41 -19.44
CA LEU A 115 -5.15 -15.20 -18.10
C LEU A 115 -5.46 -16.38 -17.17
N LEU A 116 -6.64 -16.99 -17.33
CA LEU A 116 -7.00 -18.21 -16.58
C LEU A 116 -6.12 -19.39 -16.99
N MET A 117 -5.81 -19.55 -18.29
CA MET A 117 -4.87 -20.55 -18.78
C MET A 117 -3.46 -20.31 -18.21
N THR A 118 -2.96 -19.08 -18.29
CA THR A 118 -1.65 -18.70 -17.72
C THR A 118 -1.58 -18.95 -16.21
N LEU A 119 -2.67 -18.66 -15.48
CA LEU A 119 -2.79 -18.96 -14.06
C LEU A 119 -2.72 -20.47 -13.79
N ALA A 120 -3.39 -21.30 -14.60
CA ALA A 120 -3.37 -22.75 -14.46
C ALA A 120 -1.97 -23.32 -14.71
N ASP A 121 -1.28 -22.84 -15.75
CA ASP A 121 0.10 -23.25 -16.08
C ASP A 121 1.09 -22.93 -14.95
N ASN A 122 0.89 -21.79 -14.28
CA ASN A 122 1.70 -21.37 -13.13
C ASN A 122 1.41 -22.14 -11.84
N LEU A 123 0.35 -22.97 -11.81
CA LEU A 123 -0.13 -23.68 -10.62
C LEU A 123 -0.29 -25.18 -10.89
N PRO A 124 0.82 -25.89 -11.20
CA PRO A 124 0.75 -27.31 -11.54
C PRO A 124 0.16 -28.12 -10.39
N GLY A 125 -0.85 -28.94 -10.72
CA GLY A 125 -1.56 -29.80 -9.76
C GLY A 125 -2.68 -29.12 -8.98
N VAL A 126 -2.91 -27.82 -9.15
CA VAL A 126 -4.07 -27.14 -8.55
C VAL A 126 -5.31 -27.40 -9.40
N LYS A 127 -6.37 -27.96 -8.80
CA LYS A 127 -7.64 -28.15 -9.48
C LYS A 127 -8.43 -26.84 -9.51
N ILE A 128 -8.82 -26.40 -10.71
CA ILE A 128 -9.66 -25.21 -10.91
C ILE A 128 -11.12 -25.64 -11.09
N TYR A 129 -12.01 -25.04 -10.30
CA TYR A 129 -13.43 -25.31 -10.26
C TYR A 129 -14.24 -24.15 -10.85
N GLN A 130 -15.33 -24.48 -11.52
CA GLN A 130 -16.30 -23.52 -12.04
C GLN A 130 -17.31 -23.10 -10.98
N ASP A 131 -17.58 -24.00 -10.03
CA ASP A 131 -18.52 -23.81 -8.94
C ASP A 131 -17.80 -23.85 -7.57
N VAL A 132 -18.08 -22.85 -6.72
CA VAL A 132 -17.44 -22.75 -5.40
C VAL A 132 -17.98 -23.77 -4.42
N ASP A 133 -19.25 -24.13 -4.52
CA ASP A 133 -19.90 -25.09 -3.65
C ASP A 133 -19.43 -26.51 -3.99
N GLU A 134 -19.23 -26.82 -5.29
CA GLU A 134 -18.58 -28.07 -5.72
C GLU A 134 -17.15 -28.19 -5.17
N MET A 135 -16.38 -27.08 -5.24
CA MET A 135 -15.04 -27.06 -4.64
C MET A 135 -15.09 -27.35 -3.14
N LEU A 136 -15.98 -26.66 -2.40
CA LEU A 136 -16.05 -26.77 -0.94
C LEU A 136 -16.63 -28.11 -0.46
N ALA A 137 -17.50 -28.76 -1.25
CA ALA A 137 -18.03 -30.09 -0.93
C ALA A 137 -16.92 -31.16 -0.76
N LEU A 138 -15.75 -30.95 -1.39
CA LEU A 138 -14.59 -31.85 -1.27
C LEU A 138 -13.73 -31.59 -0.04
N TYR A 139 -13.99 -30.50 0.69
CA TYR A 139 -13.26 -30.10 1.89
C TYR A 139 -14.25 -29.87 3.04
N PRO A 140 -14.81 -30.95 3.63
CA PRO A 140 -15.91 -30.85 4.60
C PRO A 140 -15.52 -30.13 5.91
N ASP A 141 -14.23 -29.96 6.19
CA ASP A 141 -13.71 -29.13 7.28
C ASP A 141 -13.86 -27.62 7.03
N LEU A 142 -14.15 -27.24 5.78
CA LEU A 142 -14.44 -25.89 5.33
C LEU A 142 -15.94 -25.76 5.09
N SER A 143 -16.59 -24.82 5.76
CA SER A 143 -18.04 -24.66 5.63
C SER A 143 -18.42 -23.44 4.80
N VAL A 144 -19.42 -23.64 3.95
CA VAL A 144 -20.31 -22.57 3.51
C VAL A 144 -21.27 -22.36 4.66
N GLU A 145 -20.96 -21.53 5.65
CA GLU A 145 -21.99 -21.22 6.66
C GLU A 145 -23.18 -20.55 5.96
N SER A 146 -24.24 -21.33 5.78
CA SER A 146 -25.54 -20.96 5.27
C SER A 146 -26.23 -20.07 6.30
N GLY A 147 -25.91 -18.78 6.27
CA GLY A 147 -26.84 -17.77 6.76
C GLY A 147 -26.94 -17.61 8.28
N THR A 148 -25.84 -17.64 9.03
CA THR A 148 -25.81 -16.76 10.21
C THR A 148 -25.84 -15.34 9.66
N GLU A 149 -26.97 -14.65 9.84
CA GLU A 149 -27.21 -13.29 9.36
C GLU A 149 -25.93 -12.47 9.49
N ALA A 150 -25.30 -12.19 8.34
CA ALA A 150 -24.08 -11.42 8.30
C ALA A 150 -24.38 -10.08 8.98
N GLY A 151 -23.88 -9.90 10.20
CA GLY A 151 -24.05 -8.68 10.97
C GLY A 151 -23.78 -7.47 10.07
N PRO A 152 -24.48 -6.34 10.31
CA PRO A 152 -24.66 -5.26 9.35
C PRO A 152 -23.37 -4.98 8.58
N ARG A 153 -23.40 -5.30 7.28
CA ARG A 153 -22.25 -5.19 6.38
C ARG A 153 -21.69 -3.78 6.49
N SER A 154 -20.46 -3.66 6.97
CA SER A 154 -19.86 -2.34 7.17
C SER A 154 -19.88 -1.54 5.85
N PRO A 155 -20.21 -0.23 5.87
CA PRO A 155 -20.15 0.63 4.67
C PRO A 155 -18.79 0.58 3.95
N ARG A 156 -17.73 0.21 4.68
CA ARG A 156 -16.38 -0.01 4.15
C ARG A 156 -16.34 -1.17 3.14
N ALA A 157 -17.06 -2.27 3.36
CA ALA A 157 -17.10 -3.41 2.44
C ALA A 157 -17.76 -3.05 1.09
N ALA A 158 -18.82 -2.23 1.12
CA ALA A 158 -19.50 -1.75 -0.08
C ALA A 158 -18.59 -0.86 -0.95
N ARG A 159 -17.77 0.00 -0.32
CA ARG A 159 -16.79 0.85 -1.03
C ARG A 159 -15.66 0.03 -1.66
N VAL A 160 -15.17 -0.99 -0.95
CA VAL A 160 -14.12 -1.89 -1.45
C VAL A 160 -14.61 -2.74 -2.62
N ARG A 161 -15.88 -3.19 -2.64
CA ARG A 161 -16.46 -3.88 -3.81
C ARG A 161 -16.48 -3.04 -5.09
N ARG A 162 -16.80 -1.74 -4.99
CA ARG A 162 -16.71 -0.82 -6.16
C ARG A 162 -15.26 -0.65 -6.64
N GLN A 163 -14.29 -0.66 -5.72
CA GLN A 163 -12.87 -0.57 -6.08
C GLN A 163 -12.28 -1.88 -6.63
N ALA A 164 -12.77 -3.03 -6.19
CA ALA A 164 -12.30 -4.34 -6.65
C ALA A 164 -12.82 -4.72 -8.05
N ARG A 165 -13.95 -4.15 -8.49
CA ARG A 165 -14.45 -4.30 -9.88
C ARG A 165 -13.80 -3.35 -10.88
N LEU A 166 -13.12 -2.32 -10.41
CA LEU A 166 -12.23 -1.59 -11.29
C LEU A 166 -11.04 -2.53 -11.49
N PRO A 167 -10.72 -2.95 -12.72
CA PRO A 167 -9.46 -3.63 -12.95
C PRO A 167 -8.41 -2.75 -12.27
N LEU A 168 -7.62 -3.34 -11.38
CA LEU A 168 -6.39 -2.74 -10.91
C LEU A 168 -5.44 -2.71 -12.13
N ARG A 169 -5.83 -1.95 -13.16
CA ARG A 169 -4.93 -1.24 -14.04
C ARG A 169 -4.02 -0.56 -13.06
N ARG A 170 -2.84 -1.14 -12.86
CA ARG A 170 -1.70 -0.48 -12.25
C ARG A 170 -1.79 0.97 -12.70
N ASN A 171 -1.51 1.90 -11.79
CA ASN A 171 -1.02 3.22 -12.19
C ASN A 171 0.35 3.06 -12.90
N ALA A 172 0.46 2.14 -13.87
CA ALA A 172 1.15 2.44 -15.09
C ALA A 172 0.53 3.76 -15.52
N ILE A 173 1.28 4.84 -15.29
CA ILE A 173 1.24 5.97 -16.21
C ILE A 173 1.18 5.29 -17.57
N ARG A 174 -0.01 5.25 -18.20
CA ARG A 174 -0.13 4.63 -19.52
C ARG A 174 1.02 5.22 -20.29
N VAL A 175 1.82 4.41 -20.99
CA VAL A 175 2.96 4.92 -21.76
C VAL A 175 2.50 6.08 -22.66
N GLU A 176 1.22 6.06 -23.09
CA GLU A 176 0.47 7.16 -23.72
C GLU A 176 0.56 8.54 -23.02
N ARG A 177 0.66 8.60 -21.68
CA ARG A 177 0.74 9.83 -20.87
C ARG A 177 2.17 10.19 -20.46
N LEU A 178 3.13 9.28 -20.61
CA LEU A 178 4.55 9.61 -20.41
C LEU A 178 5.01 10.83 -21.23
N PRO A 179 4.66 10.98 -22.53
CA PRO A 179 5.04 12.17 -23.29
C PRO A 179 4.40 13.46 -22.73
N LEU A 180 3.18 13.39 -22.17
CA LEU A 180 2.54 14.55 -21.53
C LEU A 180 3.30 14.98 -20.27
N TYR A 181 3.73 14.03 -19.44
CA TYR A 181 4.54 14.34 -18.27
C TYR A 181 5.91 14.90 -18.65
N LEU A 182 6.57 14.32 -19.67
CA LEU A 182 7.85 14.82 -20.18
C LEU A 182 7.72 16.24 -20.77
N LEU A 183 6.65 16.52 -21.54
CA LEU A 183 6.35 17.85 -22.05
C LEU A 183 6.10 18.87 -20.93
N LEU A 184 5.33 18.48 -19.91
CA LEU A 184 5.08 19.33 -18.75
C LEU A 184 6.36 19.64 -17.98
N THR A 185 7.21 18.63 -17.75
CA THR A 185 8.51 18.82 -17.11
C THR A 185 9.43 19.71 -17.95
N ALA A 186 9.50 19.50 -19.27
CA ALA A 186 10.28 20.32 -20.18
C ALA A 186 9.79 21.78 -20.18
N ALA A 187 8.48 22.01 -20.20
CA ALA A 187 7.89 23.35 -20.13
C ALA A 187 8.23 24.04 -18.80
N LEU A 188 8.14 23.34 -17.68
CA LEU A 188 8.53 23.86 -16.36
C LEU A 188 10.03 24.18 -16.28
N CYS A 189 10.90 23.35 -16.88
CA CYS A 189 12.33 23.62 -16.96
C CYS A 189 12.62 24.85 -17.84
N ALA A 190 11.97 24.99 -19.00
CA ALA A 190 12.13 26.15 -19.88
C ALA A 190 11.68 27.46 -19.22
N LEU A 191 10.54 27.42 -18.50
CA LEU A 191 10.04 28.52 -17.69
C LEU A 191 11.04 28.94 -16.61
N PHE A 192 11.69 27.97 -15.96
CA PHE A 192 12.71 28.23 -14.95
C PHE A 192 13.96 28.90 -15.53
N VAL A 193 14.47 28.39 -16.66
CA VAL A 193 15.63 28.98 -17.35
C VAL A 193 15.34 30.40 -17.83
N HIS A 194 14.12 30.67 -18.33
CA HIS A 194 13.74 32.00 -18.80
C HIS A 194 13.54 33.00 -17.65
N ALA A 195 13.09 32.54 -16.47
CA ALA A 195 13.02 33.38 -15.28
C ALA A 195 14.42 33.81 -14.79
N GLU A 196 15.46 33.00 -14.99
CA GLU A 196 16.85 33.36 -14.66
C GLU A 196 17.48 34.35 -15.66
N SER A 197 17.04 34.37 -16.92
CA SER A 197 17.68 35.21 -17.95
C SER A 197 17.33 36.70 -17.88
N GLY A 198 16.44 37.12 -16.98
CA GLY A 198 16.08 38.53 -16.76
C GLY A 198 15.40 39.21 -17.96
N THR A 199 15.04 38.45 -18.99
CA THR A 199 14.30 38.91 -20.16
C THR A 199 12.83 39.13 -19.80
N ALA A 200 12.23 40.20 -20.30
CA ALA A 200 10.92 40.69 -19.88
C ALA A 200 9.83 39.58 -19.83
N PRO A 201 8.95 39.58 -18.81
CA PRO A 201 8.02 38.49 -18.48
C PRO A 201 6.92 38.21 -19.52
N THR A 202 6.87 38.97 -20.61
CA THR A 202 5.83 38.89 -21.64
C THR A 202 5.84 37.56 -22.39
N GLY A 203 7.02 36.99 -22.67
CA GLY A 203 7.13 35.67 -23.33
C GLY A 203 6.70 34.51 -22.43
N LEU A 204 6.92 34.66 -21.13
CA LEU A 204 6.64 33.66 -20.10
C LEU A 204 5.12 33.48 -19.89
N MET A 205 4.38 34.59 -19.87
CA MET A 205 2.91 34.58 -19.78
C MET A 205 2.23 33.98 -21.03
N LEU A 206 2.76 34.26 -22.23
CA LEU A 206 2.26 33.65 -23.47
C LEU A 206 2.50 32.14 -23.50
N GLY A 207 3.66 31.68 -23.01
CA GLY A 207 3.95 30.25 -22.87
C GLY A 207 2.99 29.53 -21.91
N PHE A 208 2.68 30.15 -20.75
CA PHE A 208 1.68 29.61 -19.83
C PHE A 208 0.28 29.57 -20.42
N ALA A 209 -0.11 30.59 -21.19
CA ALA A 209 -1.40 30.62 -21.86
C ALA A 209 -1.55 29.49 -22.90
N GLU A 210 -0.48 29.18 -23.65
CA GLU A 210 -0.50 28.11 -24.65
C GLU A 210 -0.55 26.72 -24.02
N VAL A 211 0.27 26.47 -23.00
CA VAL A 211 0.25 25.22 -22.23
C VAL A 211 -1.08 25.04 -21.51
N GLY A 212 -1.63 26.12 -20.93
CA GLY A 212 -2.94 26.14 -20.31
C GLY A 212 -4.07 25.80 -21.29
N ARG A 213 -4.04 26.38 -22.51
CA ARG A 213 -5.00 26.05 -23.58
C ARG A 213 -4.89 24.59 -24.03
N PHE A 214 -3.67 24.09 -24.23
CA PHE A 214 -3.43 22.70 -24.61
C PHE A 214 -3.95 21.71 -23.55
N LEU A 215 -3.68 21.99 -22.27
CA LEU A 215 -4.16 21.16 -21.16
C LEU A 215 -5.67 21.26 -20.97
N ALA A 216 -6.28 22.43 -21.17
CA ALA A 216 -7.73 22.61 -21.11
C ALA A 216 -8.46 21.79 -22.18
N ALA A 217 -7.87 21.63 -23.36
CA ALA A 217 -8.43 20.81 -24.44
C ALA A 217 -8.36 19.29 -24.16
N HIS A 218 -7.41 18.84 -23.31
CA HIS A 218 -7.14 17.40 -23.13
C HIS A 218 -7.47 16.87 -21.72
N ASN A 219 -7.50 17.71 -20.68
CA ASN A 219 -7.90 17.33 -19.32
C ASN A 219 -8.17 18.54 -18.40
N GLN A 220 -9.44 18.87 -18.18
CA GLN A 220 -9.84 20.05 -17.38
C GLN A 220 -9.40 20.01 -15.91
N SER A 221 -9.16 18.82 -15.34
CA SER A 221 -8.86 18.65 -13.91
C SER A 221 -7.45 19.07 -13.49
N LEU A 222 -6.49 19.17 -14.44
CA LEU A 222 -5.09 19.52 -14.15
C LEU A 222 -4.73 20.98 -14.41
N VAL A 223 -5.62 21.73 -15.07
CA VAL A 223 -5.41 23.13 -15.44
C VAL A 223 -5.33 24.03 -14.20
N ILE A 224 -6.22 23.82 -13.24
CA ILE A 224 -6.32 24.65 -12.02
C ILE A 224 -5.07 24.50 -11.13
N PRO A 225 -4.60 23.27 -10.78
CA PRO A 225 -3.38 23.12 -9.98
C PRO A 225 -2.14 23.73 -10.65
N LEU A 226 -1.99 23.58 -11.97
CA LEU A 226 -0.83 24.10 -12.70
C LEU A 226 -0.85 25.62 -12.83
N LEU A 227 -2.02 26.23 -13.02
CA LEU A 227 -2.17 27.68 -12.96
C LEU A 227 -1.82 28.22 -11.57
N LEU A 228 -2.24 27.56 -10.49
CA LEU A 228 -1.91 27.97 -9.13
C LEU A 228 -0.40 27.82 -8.84
N ILE A 229 0.25 26.78 -9.36
CA ILE A 229 1.72 26.60 -9.28
C ILE A 229 2.43 27.71 -10.08
N GLY A 230 1.98 28.01 -11.30
CA GLY A 230 2.52 29.11 -12.11
C GLY A 230 2.37 30.48 -11.43
N LEU A 231 1.19 30.75 -10.87
CA LEU A 231 0.89 32.00 -10.15
C LEU A 231 1.74 32.14 -8.88
N SER A 232 1.95 31.04 -8.15
CA SER A 232 2.77 31.05 -6.92
C SER A 232 4.28 31.15 -7.21
N ILE A 233 4.77 30.61 -8.33
CA ILE A 233 6.13 30.85 -8.83
C ILE A 233 6.28 32.32 -9.25
N TYR A 234 5.32 32.85 -10.02
CA TYR A 234 5.34 34.25 -10.48
C TYR A 234 5.30 35.25 -9.31
N ALA A 235 4.40 35.04 -8.34
CA ALA A 235 4.28 35.88 -7.15
C ALA A 235 5.50 35.78 -6.21
N ARG A 236 6.32 34.73 -6.32
CA ARG A 236 7.55 34.56 -5.52
C ARG A 236 8.83 34.97 -6.24
N ALA A 237 8.85 34.90 -7.58
CA ALA A 237 9.97 35.35 -8.41
C ALA A 237 10.20 36.88 -8.30
N THR A 238 9.20 37.64 -7.87
CA THR A 238 9.32 39.06 -7.51
C THR A 238 10.04 39.30 -6.17
N SER A 239 10.36 38.25 -5.39
CA SER A 239 11.20 38.34 -4.19
C SER A 239 12.65 37.88 -4.50
N SER A 240 13.57 38.84 -4.56
CA SER A 240 14.94 38.64 -5.08
C SER A 240 15.79 37.62 -4.31
N GLN A 241 15.52 37.41 -3.01
CA GLN A 241 16.27 36.45 -2.19
C GLN A 241 15.86 34.98 -2.45
N LEU A 242 14.58 34.71 -2.73
CA LEU A 242 14.10 33.35 -2.97
C LEU A 242 14.51 32.85 -4.36
N ALA A 243 14.55 33.73 -5.36
CA ALA A 243 15.00 33.40 -6.72
C ALA A 243 16.48 32.97 -6.76
N THR A 244 17.33 33.68 -6.01
CA THR A 244 18.77 33.35 -5.91
C THR A 244 19.04 32.04 -5.16
N TRP A 245 18.14 31.67 -4.25
CA TRP A 245 18.26 30.41 -3.51
C TRP A 245 17.69 29.22 -4.29
N LEU A 246 16.53 29.39 -4.94
CA LEU A 246 15.91 28.36 -5.80
C LEU A 246 16.80 28.00 -7.00
N SER A 247 17.48 28.98 -7.60
CA SER A 247 18.46 28.72 -8.68
C SER A 247 19.59 27.80 -8.23
N ARG A 248 20.09 27.95 -6.99
CA ARG A 248 21.12 27.07 -6.43
C ARG A 248 20.60 25.65 -6.23
N VAL A 249 19.39 25.50 -5.67
CA VAL A 249 18.78 24.19 -5.44
C VAL A 249 18.50 23.47 -6.76
N VAL A 250 17.98 24.18 -7.77
CA VAL A 250 17.69 23.62 -9.09
C VAL A 250 18.97 23.25 -9.84
N ARG A 251 20.02 24.10 -9.82
CA ARG A 251 21.33 23.76 -10.41
C ARG A 251 21.98 22.51 -9.82
N ILE A 252 21.77 22.25 -8.54
CA ILE A 252 22.30 21.04 -7.89
C ILE A 252 21.41 19.82 -8.20
N SER A 253 20.10 20.00 -8.31
CA SER A 253 19.14 18.88 -8.44
C SER A 253 19.04 18.33 -9.87
N ILE A 254 19.13 19.19 -10.89
CA ILE A 254 19.04 18.80 -12.31
C ILE A 254 20.09 17.73 -12.70
N PRO A 255 21.40 17.89 -12.42
CA PRO A 255 22.38 16.88 -12.81
C PRO A 255 22.21 15.56 -12.05
N VAL A 256 21.75 15.60 -10.80
CA VAL A 256 21.50 14.39 -9.99
C VAL A 256 20.30 13.60 -10.53
N ILE A 257 19.21 14.29 -10.87
CA ILE A 257 18.02 13.67 -11.46
C ILE A 257 18.33 13.18 -12.88
N GLY A 258 19.03 13.99 -13.69
CA GLY A 258 19.45 13.63 -15.03
C GLY A 258 20.35 12.39 -15.06
N ALA A 259 21.35 12.33 -14.19
CA ALA A 259 22.23 11.16 -14.06
C ALA A 259 21.45 9.90 -13.64
N GLY A 260 20.50 10.03 -12.71
CA GLY A 260 19.65 8.91 -12.27
C GLY A 260 18.73 8.38 -13.38
N VAL A 261 18.14 9.26 -14.19
CA VAL A 261 17.29 8.89 -15.32
C VAL A 261 18.12 8.24 -16.45
N VAL A 262 19.28 8.81 -16.79
CA VAL A 262 20.18 8.24 -17.80
C VAL A 262 20.71 6.87 -17.37
N ALA A 263 21.12 6.72 -16.10
CA ALA A 263 21.57 5.44 -15.57
C ALA A 263 20.46 4.38 -15.62
N ALA A 264 19.21 4.75 -15.31
CA ALA A 264 18.06 3.83 -15.41
C ALA A 264 17.73 3.43 -16.85
N LEU A 265 17.84 4.38 -17.80
CA LEU A 265 17.65 4.10 -19.23
C LEU A 265 18.74 3.17 -19.79
N ILE A 266 20.00 3.33 -19.36
CA ILE A 266 21.12 2.49 -19.80
C ILE A 266 21.04 1.08 -19.18
N THR A 267 20.65 0.98 -17.91
CA THR A 267 20.67 -0.30 -17.18
C THR A 267 19.37 -1.10 -17.30
N GLY A 268 18.30 -0.52 -17.86
CA GLY A 268 16.99 -1.17 -17.99
C GLY A 268 16.26 -1.40 -16.66
N ASN A 269 16.80 -0.90 -15.54
CA ASN A 269 16.21 -1.05 -14.21
C ASN A 269 15.19 0.06 -13.91
N HIS A 270 14.12 -0.29 -13.19
CA HIS A 270 13.18 0.70 -12.68
C HIS A 270 13.86 1.64 -11.67
N VAL A 271 13.66 2.95 -11.83
CA VAL A 271 14.05 3.93 -10.80
C VAL A 271 13.21 3.66 -9.56
N GLU A 272 13.80 3.03 -8.54
CA GLU A 272 13.18 2.96 -7.22
C GLU A 272 12.81 4.38 -6.79
N THR A 273 11.66 4.59 -6.15
CA THR A 273 11.13 5.91 -5.78
C THR A 273 12.01 6.73 -4.82
N SER A 274 13.12 6.16 -4.37
CA SER A 274 14.10 6.70 -3.43
C SER A 274 14.68 8.08 -3.81
N PRO A 275 15.07 8.39 -5.06
CA PRO A 275 15.59 9.71 -5.43
C PRO A 275 14.51 10.80 -5.41
N LEU A 276 13.28 10.45 -5.78
CA LEU A 276 12.15 11.39 -5.77
C LEU A 276 11.77 11.74 -4.33
N ILE A 277 11.74 10.73 -3.44
CA ILE A 277 11.49 10.92 -2.00
C ILE A 277 12.61 11.74 -1.37
N LEU A 278 13.88 11.50 -1.73
CA LEU A 278 15.01 12.29 -1.24
C LEU A 278 14.93 13.75 -1.70
N THR A 279 14.54 13.98 -2.95
CA THR A 279 14.35 15.34 -3.50
C THR A 279 13.21 16.07 -2.79
N ILE A 280 12.07 15.41 -2.58
CA ILE A 280 10.93 15.97 -1.83
C ILE A 280 11.30 16.21 -0.36
N ALA A 281 12.04 15.31 0.27
CA ALA A 281 12.51 15.47 1.65
C ALA A 281 13.49 16.64 1.80
N LEU A 282 14.41 16.84 0.85
CA LEU A 282 15.32 17.98 0.83
C LEU A 282 14.58 19.30 0.59
N LEU A 283 13.54 19.30 -0.25
CA LEU A 283 12.67 20.45 -0.46
C LEU A 283 11.83 20.79 0.79
N LEU A 284 11.31 19.79 1.51
CA LEU A 284 10.54 20.01 2.75
C LEU A 284 11.43 20.44 3.92
N TRP A 285 12.60 19.80 4.09
CA TRP A 285 13.57 20.16 5.12
C TRP A 285 14.07 21.59 4.94
N SER A 286 14.38 21.99 3.71
CA SER A 286 14.77 23.37 3.42
C SER A 286 13.65 24.38 3.64
N HIS A 287 12.39 24.04 3.30
CA HIS A 287 11.22 24.89 3.55
C HIS A 287 11.00 25.16 5.06
N SER A 288 11.28 24.18 5.92
CA SER A 288 11.17 24.34 7.38
C SER A 288 12.21 25.28 7.99
N ARG A 289 13.42 25.35 7.41
CA ARG A 289 14.47 26.27 7.90
C ARG A 289 14.22 27.72 7.54
N VAL A 290 13.66 27.97 6.36
CA VAL A 290 13.29 29.34 5.94
C VAL A 290 12.16 29.86 6.82
N LEU A 291 11.12 29.04 7.07
CA LEU A 291 10.04 29.39 7.99
C LEU A 291 10.55 29.66 9.42
N LEU A 292 11.47 28.85 9.94
CA LEU A 292 12.07 29.08 11.26
C LEU A 292 12.89 30.37 11.30
N ALA A 293 13.66 30.69 10.25
CA ALA A 293 14.43 31.92 10.18
C ALA A 293 13.52 33.16 10.11
N GLU A 294 12.41 33.09 9.38
CA GLU A 294 11.43 34.18 9.23
C GLU A 294 10.61 34.40 10.50
N ILE A 295 10.27 33.32 11.23
CA ILE A 295 9.68 33.39 12.58
C ILE A 295 10.68 34.03 13.57
N CYS A 296 11.96 33.64 13.54
CA CYS A 296 12.97 34.26 14.40
C CYS A 296 13.23 35.75 14.07
N HIS A 297 13.00 36.16 12.82
CA HIS A 297 13.20 37.55 12.40
C HIS A 297 12.00 38.47 12.72
N THR A 298 10.79 37.90 12.85
CA THR A 298 9.57 38.64 13.18
C THR A 298 9.34 38.82 14.69
N ASP A 299 10.16 38.20 15.54
CA ASP A 299 10.04 38.24 17.00
C ASP A 299 10.66 39.49 17.69
N GLY A 300 10.75 40.61 16.97
CA GLY A 300 10.90 41.94 17.60
C GLY A 300 9.66 42.40 18.38
N ALA A 301 8.49 41.78 18.13
CA ALA A 301 7.22 42.12 18.77
C ALA A 301 6.70 41.05 19.77
N GLY A 302 7.32 39.87 19.83
CA GLY A 302 6.85 38.74 20.66
C GLY A 302 7.13 38.84 22.17
N SER A 303 8.01 39.76 22.59
CA SER A 303 8.47 39.85 23.99
C SER A 303 7.45 40.40 24.99
N VAL A 304 6.33 40.95 24.51
CA VAL A 304 5.23 41.50 25.35
C VAL A 304 4.11 40.47 25.56
N LEU A 305 3.83 39.63 24.55
CA LEU A 305 2.77 38.62 24.64
C LEU A 305 3.23 37.37 25.42
N ALA A 306 4.50 36.96 25.27
CA ALA A 306 5.10 35.87 26.04
C ALA A 306 5.11 36.16 27.55
N ARG A 307 5.30 37.43 27.96
CA ARG A 307 5.22 37.86 29.37
C ARG A 307 3.80 37.86 29.95
N LYS A 308 2.76 38.05 29.12
CA LYS A 308 1.36 37.94 29.57
C LYS A 308 0.90 36.49 29.70
N ILE A 309 1.36 35.59 28.82
CA ILE A 309 0.98 34.17 28.85
C ILE A 309 1.67 33.42 30.01
N VAL A 310 2.90 33.79 30.37
CA VAL A 310 3.59 33.22 31.55
C VAL A 310 2.97 33.69 32.87
N ARG A 311 2.43 34.93 32.95
CA ARG A 311 1.71 35.42 34.15
C ARG A 311 0.31 34.84 34.34
N ALA A 312 -0.38 34.47 33.25
CA ALA A 312 -1.71 33.85 33.32
C ALA A 312 -1.66 32.36 33.68
N ARG A 313 -0.48 31.72 33.64
CA ARG A 313 -0.30 30.29 33.90
C ARG A 313 0.09 29.97 35.35
N THR A 314 0.57 30.95 36.12
CA THR A 314 0.95 30.75 37.53
C THR A 314 -0.22 30.80 38.51
N THR A 315 -1.40 31.28 38.10
CA THR A 315 -2.61 31.36 38.94
C THR A 315 -3.57 30.19 38.82
N ARG A 316 -3.23 29.15 38.04
CA ARG A 316 -4.13 28.02 37.78
C ARG A 316 -3.42 26.67 37.98
N THR A 317 -2.76 26.51 39.13
CA THR A 317 -2.17 25.21 39.55
C THR A 317 -2.36 24.96 41.05
N THR A 318 -3.53 25.28 41.58
CA THR A 318 -3.94 24.92 42.95
C THR A 318 -5.44 24.67 43.00
N SER A 319 -5.89 23.60 42.36
CA SER A 319 -7.01 22.76 42.83
C SER A 319 -7.25 21.65 41.81
N LEU A 320 -7.07 20.41 42.24
CA LEU A 320 -7.78 19.19 41.80
C LEU A 320 -6.95 17.97 42.24
N SER A 321 -6.98 17.68 43.54
CA SER A 321 -6.71 16.36 44.07
C SER A 321 -7.89 15.95 44.96
N SER A 322 -8.83 15.19 44.40
CA SER A 322 -9.67 14.27 45.19
C SER A 322 -10.59 13.45 44.30
N GLY A 323 -10.46 12.12 44.41
CA GLY A 323 -11.62 11.23 44.54
C GLY A 323 -12.18 10.59 43.27
N GLY A 324 -12.18 9.25 43.25
CA GLY A 324 -13.10 8.50 42.39
C GLY A 324 -12.58 7.17 41.86
N ARG A 325 -12.29 6.21 42.75
CA ARG A 325 -12.04 4.80 42.38
C ARG A 325 -13.40 4.11 42.20
N ALA A 326 -13.76 3.74 40.98
CA ALA A 326 -14.94 2.92 40.67
C ALA A 326 -14.57 1.42 40.57
N PRO A 327 -15.48 0.50 40.91
CA PRO A 327 -15.19 -0.91 41.16
C PRO A 327 -15.09 -1.74 39.87
N GLY A 328 -14.24 -2.77 39.93
CA GLY A 328 -13.95 -3.68 38.83
C GLY A 328 -15.12 -4.60 38.49
N VAL A 329 -15.42 -4.69 37.20
CA VAL A 329 -16.28 -5.72 36.61
C VAL A 329 -15.39 -6.91 36.27
N ALA A 330 -15.54 -7.99 37.04
CA ALA A 330 -14.87 -9.26 36.79
C ALA A 330 -15.53 -9.96 35.59
N TYR A 331 -14.78 -10.11 34.49
CA TYR A 331 -15.14 -11.04 33.43
C TYR A 331 -14.75 -12.45 33.85
N GLN A 332 -15.74 -13.31 34.12
CA GLN A 332 -15.53 -14.76 34.22
C GLN A 332 -15.15 -15.31 32.84
N LEU A 333 -13.87 -15.65 32.69
CA LEU A 333 -13.38 -16.47 31.58
C LEU A 333 -13.85 -17.91 31.79
N ARG A 334 -14.61 -18.45 30.83
CA ARG A 334 -14.91 -19.89 30.73
C ARG A 334 -13.60 -20.68 30.59
N PRO A 335 -13.31 -21.66 31.46
CA PRO A 335 -12.17 -22.55 31.28
C PRO A 335 -12.64 -23.81 30.53
N ASP A 336 -12.50 -23.82 29.21
CA ASP A 336 -12.21 -25.07 28.48
C ASP A 336 -12.09 -24.80 26.97
N HIS A 337 -10.88 -24.50 26.50
CA HIS A 337 -10.42 -24.77 25.14
C HIS A 337 -8.89 -24.68 25.16
N SER A 338 -8.26 -25.71 25.73
CA SER A 338 -6.82 -25.93 25.59
C SER A 338 -6.50 -25.98 24.09
N PRO A 339 -5.63 -25.09 23.56
CA PRO A 339 -5.22 -25.17 22.17
C PRO A 339 -4.53 -26.52 21.97
N ARG A 340 -5.12 -27.40 21.14
CA ARG A 340 -4.43 -28.60 20.66
C ARG A 340 -3.26 -28.15 19.79
N THR A 341 -2.08 -28.05 20.38
CA THR A 341 -0.82 -28.11 19.64
C THR A 341 -0.71 -29.53 19.11
N TYR A 342 -0.70 -29.70 17.79
CA TYR A 342 -0.37 -30.97 17.16
C TYR A 342 1.15 -31.03 17.01
N PRO A 343 1.89 -31.81 17.82
CA PRO A 343 3.32 -31.97 17.65
C PRO A 343 3.57 -32.95 16.49
N LEU A 344 3.32 -32.48 15.27
CA LEU A 344 3.80 -33.16 14.07
C LEU A 344 5.15 -32.57 13.70
N THR A 345 6.21 -33.14 14.29
CA THR A 345 7.58 -32.89 13.86
C THR A 345 7.82 -33.72 12.62
N ILE A 346 7.28 -33.29 11.47
CA ILE A 346 7.71 -33.83 10.17
C ILE A 346 9.01 -33.11 9.81
N PRO A 347 10.14 -33.81 9.66
CA PRO A 347 11.34 -33.22 9.11
C PRO A 347 11.05 -32.85 7.65
N VAL A 348 10.73 -31.59 7.42
CA VAL A 348 10.59 -31.07 6.07
C VAL A 348 12.01 -30.90 5.53
N HIS A 349 12.56 -31.96 4.93
CA HIS A 349 13.76 -31.85 4.11
C HIS A 349 13.39 -31.09 2.84
N PHE A 350 13.49 -29.77 2.89
CA PHE A 350 13.49 -28.94 1.69
C PHE A 350 14.92 -28.85 1.20
N GLU A 351 15.21 -29.52 0.08
CA GLU A 351 16.36 -29.13 -0.73
C GLU A 351 16.06 -27.74 -1.32
N PRO A 352 16.88 -26.72 -1.03
CA PRO A 352 16.79 -25.47 -1.75
C PRO A 352 17.13 -25.76 -3.21
N ARG A 353 16.18 -25.57 -4.13
CA ARG A 353 16.53 -25.43 -5.54
C ARG A 353 17.40 -24.18 -5.65
N THR A 354 18.70 -24.37 -5.85
CA THR A 354 19.60 -23.32 -6.33
C THR A 354 19.07 -22.82 -7.67
N ALA A 355 18.93 -21.50 -7.76
CA ALA A 355 18.41 -20.78 -8.92
C ALA A 355 19.30 -20.96 -10.16
#